data_AF-A0AAD4WFH4-F1
#
_entry.id   AF-A0AAD4WFH4-F1
#
_cell.length_a   1.000
_cell.length_b   1.000
_cell.length_c   1.000
_cell.angle_alpha   90.00
_cell.angle_beta   90.00
_cell.angle_gamma   90.00
#
_symmetry.space_group_name_H-M   'P 1'
#
loop_
_entity.id
_entity.type
_entity.pdbx_description
1 polymer ?
#
loop_
_entity_poly.entity_id
_entity_poly.type
_entity_poly.pdbx_seq_one_letter_code
_entity_poly.pdbx_strand_id
1 'polypeptide(L)'
;MDLVSGYKGVVGLVFGNKKSGSSNEDSYVERLLDCISNGKLSEDRRTAMLELQSVVAESSNAQLAFGAMGFPVMMGILEEERDDVEMVRGALETLVSALTPIDHAKGPKNEIQPALMNADLLSREVDNISLLLSLLSEDDFYVRYCTLQLLTALLTNSPNRLQ
;
A
#
# COMPACT_ATOMS: atom_id res chain seq x y z
N MET A 1 -11.50 -11.32 33.56
CA MET A 1 -12.30 -10.12 33.23
C MET A 1 -11.98 -9.80 31.78
N ASP A 2 -12.91 -10.15 30.90
CA ASP A 2 -12.84 -9.95 29.46
C ASP A 2 -12.97 -8.47 29.11
N LEU A 3 -12.02 -7.95 28.34
CA LEU A 3 -12.12 -6.65 27.66
C LEU A 3 -11.70 -6.82 26.18
N VAL A 4 -12.23 -7.86 25.53
CA VAL A 4 -12.24 -8.00 24.07
C VAL A 4 -13.69 -7.89 23.62
N SER A 5 -14.22 -6.66 23.50
CA SER A 5 -15.46 -6.42 22.73
C SER A 5 -15.77 -4.92 22.60
N GLY A 6 -15.67 -4.41 21.38
CA GLY A 6 -15.82 -3.00 21.03
C GLY A 6 -14.45 -2.54 20.54
N TYR A 7 -14.15 -2.58 19.24
CA TYR A 7 -14.61 -1.59 18.28
C TYR A 7 -14.69 -2.15 16.85
N LYS A 8 -15.28 -3.34 16.67
CA LYS A 8 -15.56 -3.90 15.33
C LYS A 8 -16.64 -3.13 14.54
N GLY A 9 -17.11 -1.98 15.04
CA GLY A 9 -18.25 -1.23 14.50
C GLY A 9 -17.96 0.17 13.94
N VAL A 10 -16.74 0.70 14.06
CA VAL A 10 -16.47 2.10 13.67
C VAL A 10 -15.84 2.22 12.28
N VAL A 11 -15.23 1.14 11.76
CA VAL A 11 -14.68 1.12 10.39
C VAL A 11 -15.77 0.83 9.35
N GLY A 12 -16.84 0.14 9.73
CA GLY A 12 -17.92 -0.25 8.80
C GLY A 12 -18.97 0.83 8.50
N LEU A 13 -18.97 1.97 9.21
CA LEU A 13 -20.06 2.96 9.11
C LEU A 13 -19.70 4.25 8.35
N VAL A 14 -18.46 4.39 7.88
CA VAL A 14 -18.02 5.56 7.08
C VAL A 14 -18.07 5.28 5.57
N PHE A 15 -18.33 4.04 5.15
CA PHE A 15 -18.49 3.66 3.75
C PHE A 15 -19.96 3.73 3.32
N GLY A 16 -20.55 4.92 3.45
CA GLY A 16 -21.92 5.23 3.07
C GLY A 16 -22.00 6.06 1.79
N ASN A 17 -22.04 5.37 0.64
CA ASN A 17 -22.76 5.77 -0.57
C ASN A 17 -22.24 6.95 -1.42
N LYS A 18 -21.39 6.65 -2.42
CA LYS A 18 -21.50 7.11 -3.83
C LYS A 18 -20.32 6.59 -4.67
N LYS A 19 -20.62 5.71 -5.65
CA LYS A 19 -20.01 5.54 -6.99
C LYS A 19 -20.06 4.06 -7.37
N SER A 20 -20.95 3.71 -8.29
CA SER A 20 -21.05 2.39 -8.94
C SER A 20 -19.81 1.99 -9.76
N GLY A 21 -18.75 2.81 -9.78
CA GLY A 21 -17.42 2.45 -10.31
C GLY A 21 -16.38 2.07 -9.24
N SER A 22 -16.66 2.24 -7.94
CA SER A 22 -15.72 1.87 -6.85
C SER A 22 -15.61 0.35 -6.71
N SER A 23 -16.74 -0.36 -6.74
CA SER A 23 -16.76 -1.80 -6.43
C SER A 23 -15.97 -2.66 -7.41
N ASN A 24 -15.81 -2.21 -8.66
CA ASN A 24 -15.09 -2.99 -9.67
C ASN A 24 -13.56 -2.87 -9.50
N GLU A 25 -13.07 -1.67 -9.18
CA GLU A 25 -11.67 -1.43 -8.85
C GLU A 25 -11.30 -2.15 -7.55
N ASP A 26 -12.16 -2.05 -6.53
CA ASP A 26 -11.96 -2.75 -5.24
C ASP A 26 -11.81 -4.26 -5.47
N SER A 27 -12.76 -4.86 -6.22
CA SER A 27 -12.73 -6.30 -6.54
C SER A 27 -11.56 -6.69 -7.44
N TYR A 28 -10.99 -5.76 -8.20
CA TYR A 28 -9.86 -6.03 -9.08
C TYR A 28 -8.54 -5.97 -8.33
N VAL A 29 -8.33 -4.94 -7.52
CA VAL A 29 -7.20 -4.83 -6.60
C VAL A 29 -7.17 -6.02 -5.64
N GLU A 30 -8.33 -6.42 -5.08
CA GLU A 30 -8.43 -7.59 -4.20
C GLU A 30 -7.97 -8.89 -4.90
N ARG A 31 -8.36 -9.11 -6.17
CA ARG A 31 -7.93 -10.29 -6.94
C ARG A 31 -6.43 -10.30 -7.22
N LEU A 32 -5.83 -9.14 -7.50
CA LEU A 32 -4.39 -9.04 -7.71
C LEU A 32 -3.63 -9.33 -6.40
N LEU A 33 -4.09 -8.77 -5.28
CA LEU A 33 -3.52 -9.04 -3.96
C LEU A 33 -3.66 -10.51 -3.54
N ASP A 34 -4.79 -11.15 -3.82
CA ASP A 34 -4.99 -12.58 -3.58
C ASP A 34 -4.02 -13.42 -4.43
N CYS A 35 -3.84 -13.07 -5.71
CA CYS A 35 -2.86 -13.73 -6.56
C CYS A 35 -1.43 -13.57 -6.03
N ILE A 36 -1.06 -12.37 -5.61
CA ILE A 36 0.26 -12.06 -5.04
C ILE A 36 0.51 -12.86 -3.74
N SER A 37 -0.49 -12.95 -2.87
CA SER A 37 -0.38 -13.60 -1.56
C SER A 37 -0.47 -15.14 -1.65
N ASN A 38 -1.37 -15.66 -2.48
CA ASN A 38 -1.78 -17.06 -2.47
C ASN A 38 -1.47 -17.81 -3.78
N GLY A 39 -0.91 -17.13 -4.78
CA GLY A 39 -0.53 -17.70 -6.06
C GLY A 39 0.50 -18.83 -5.91
N LYS A 40 0.32 -19.92 -6.66
CA LYS A 40 1.23 -21.09 -6.61
C LYS A 40 2.44 -20.94 -7.53
N LEU A 41 2.28 -20.19 -8.62
CA LEU A 41 3.33 -19.99 -9.61
C LEU A 41 3.98 -18.63 -9.36
N SER A 42 5.30 -18.60 -9.20
CA SER A 42 6.05 -17.36 -8.97
C SER A 42 5.84 -16.34 -10.09
N GLU A 43 5.73 -16.82 -11.34
CA GLU A 43 5.51 -15.96 -12.50
C GLU A 43 4.16 -15.24 -12.47
N ASP A 44 3.10 -15.93 -12.05
CA ASP A 44 1.76 -15.34 -11.92
C ASP A 44 1.76 -14.27 -10.83
N ARG A 45 2.43 -14.54 -9.69
CA ARG A 45 2.58 -13.57 -8.59
C ARG A 45 3.31 -12.30 -9.04
N ARG A 46 4.41 -12.46 -9.78
CA ARG A 46 5.19 -11.32 -10.31
C ARG A 46 4.42 -10.53 -11.35
N THR A 47 3.70 -11.20 -12.24
CA THR A 47 2.81 -10.54 -13.21
C THR A 47 1.73 -9.74 -12.49
N ALA A 48 1.09 -10.32 -11.48
CA ALA A 48 0.09 -9.64 -10.67
C ALA A 48 0.67 -8.45 -9.89
N MET A 49 1.92 -8.54 -9.42
CA MET A 49 2.61 -7.42 -8.77
C MET A 49 2.83 -6.24 -9.73
N LEU A 50 3.30 -6.50 -10.95
CA LEU A 50 3.49 -5.46 -11.97
C LEU A 50 2.15 -4.80 -12.36
N GLU A 51 1.11 -5.61 -12.52
CA GLU A 51 -0.24 -5.13 -12.83
C GLU A 51 -0.81 -4.28 -11.69
N LEU A 52 -0.64 -4.73 -10.44
CA LEU A 52 -1.05 -3.98 -9.25
C LEU A 52 -0.33 -2.64 -9.16
N GLN A 53 0.98 -2.61 -9.36
CA GLN A 53 1.77 -1.39 -9.38
C GLN A 53 1.24 -0.39 -10.42
N SER A 54 0.98 -0.86 -11.64
CA SER A 54 0.46 -0.04 -12.75
C SER A 54 -0.88 0.59 -12.39
N VAL A 55 -1.84 -0.20 -11.90
CA VAL A 55 -3.17 0.32 -11.61
C VAL A 55 -3.19 1.27 -10.41
N VAL A 56 -2.37 1.00 -9.39
CA VAL A 56 -2.21 1.88 -8.22
C VAL A 56 -1.58 3.22 -8.62
N ALA A 57 -0.66 3.23 -9.59
CA ALA A 57 -0.02 4.45 -10.08
C ALA A 57 -0.96 5.31 -10.96
N GLU A 58 -1.94 4.70 -11.62
CA GLU A 58 -2.77 5.38 -12.63
C GLU A 58 -4.18 5.74 -12.15
N SER A 59 -4.71 5.04 -11.14
CA SER A 59 -6.09 5.20 -10.68
C SER A 59 -6.17 5.60 -9.21
N SER A 60 -6.74 6.79 -8.95
CA SER A 60 -7.02 7.27 -7.59
C SER A 60 -7.96 6.33 -6.80
N ASN A 61 -8.91 5.68 -7.49
CA ASN A 61 -9.78 4.69 -6.86
C ASN A 61 -9.00 3.42 -6.50
N ALA A 62 -8.12 2.93 -7.39
CA ALA A 62 -7.27 1.77 -7.09
C ALA A 62 -6.27 2.09 -5.97
N GLN A 63 -5.74 3.31 -5.94
CA GLN A 63 -4.88 3.81 -4.86
C GLN A 63 -5.61 3.79 -3.51
N LEU A 64 -6.89 4.18 -3.47
CA LEU A 64 -7.74 4.07 -2.27
C LEU A 64 -8.02 2.61 -1.89
N ALA A 65 -8.41 1.79 -2.87
CA ALA A 65 -8.70 0.37 -2.64
C ALA A 65 -7.48 -0.35 -2.07
N PHE A 66 -6.31 -0.12 -2.66
CA PHE A 66 -5.04 -0.65 -2.17
C PHE A 66 -4.75 -0.19 -0.74
N GLY A 67 -4.93 1.09 -0.42
CA GLY A 67 -4.73 1.60 0.94
C GLY A 67 -5.59 0.91 2.00
N ALA A 68 -6.78 0.42 1.62
CA ALA A 68 -7.70 -0.25 2.53
C ALA A 68 -7.33 -1.70 2.85
N MET A 69 -6.57 -2.40 1.98
CA MET A 69 -6.36 -3.86 2.10
C MET A 69 -4.95 -4.36 1.70
N GLY A 70 -4.16 -3.57 0.98
CA GLY A 70 -2.91 -4.01 0.36
C GLY A 70 -1.68 -3.97 1.27
N PHE A 71 -1.67 -3.13 2.31
CA PHE A 71 -0.50 -2.99 3.17
C PHE A 71 -0.05 -4.30 3.83
N PRO A 72 -0.92 -5.12 4.47
CA PRO A 72 -0.47 -6.37 5.08
C PRO A 72 0.22 -7.32 4.09
N VAL A 73 -0.26 -7.38 2.84
CA VAL A 73 0.33 -8.23 1.80
C VAL A 73 1.71 -7.72 1.41
N MET A 74 1.87 -6.41 1.16
CA MET A 74 3.17 -5.84 0.81
C MET A 74 4.17 -5.97 1.96
N MET A 75 3.76 -5.67 3.19
CA MET A 75 4.64 -5.77 4.36
C MET A 75 5.07 -7.22 4.61
N GLY A 76 4.18 -8.20 4.40
CA GLY A 76 4.51 -9.62 4.47
C GLY A 76 5.60 -10.01 3.47
N ILE A 77 5.53 -9.54 2.22
CA ILE A 77 6.58 -9.79 1.20
C ILE A 77 7.92 -9.19 1.66
N LEU A 78 7.91 -7.96 2.16
CA LEU A 78 9.14 -7.28 2.63
C LEU A 78 9.76 -7.95 3.86
N GLU A 79 8.96 -8.64 4.66
CA GLU A 79 9.41 -9.34 5.85
C GLU A 79 9.87 -10.77 5.55
N GLU A 80 9.08 -11.54 4.79
CA GLU A 80 9.22 -12.99 4.66
C GLU A 80 9.94 -13.42 3.37
N GLU A 81 9.92 -12.60 2.31
CA GLU A 81 10.37 -12.98 0.96
C GLU A 81 11.61 -12.20 0.49
N ARG A 82 12.49 -11.83 1.43
CA ARG A 82 13.67 -10.99 1.15
C ARG A 82 14.63 -11.55 0.09
N ASP A 83 14.66 -12.88 -0.08
CA ASP A 83 15.48 -13.54 -1.10
C ASP A 83 14.93 -13.36 -2.53
N ASP A 84 13.63 -13.07 -2.69
CA ASP A 84 13.01 -12.76 -3.98
C ASP A 84 13.04 -11.25 -4.25
N VAL A 85 14.20 -10.79 -4.73
CA VAL A 85 14.46 -9.37 -5.02
C VAL A 85 13.42 -8.75 -5.95
N GLU A 86 12.87 -9.52 -6.89
CA GLU A 86 11.83 -9.02 -7.82
C GLU A 86 10.53 -8.73 -7.08
N MET A 87 10.11 -9.61 -6.17
CA MET A 87 8.93 -9.41 -5.34
C MET A 87 9.11 -8.27 -4.34
N VAL A 88 10.26 -8.21 -3.66
CA VAL A 88 10.60 -7.12 -2.73
C VAL A 88 10.56 -5.76 -3.43
N ARG A 89 11.21 -5.68 -4.61
CA ARG A 89 11.22 -4.47 -5.41
C ARG A 89 9.83 -4.08 -5.87
N GLY A 90 9.04 -5.03 -6.37
CA GLY A 90 7.65 -4.78 -6.77
C GLY A 90 6.77 -4.29 -5.62
N ALA A 91 6.94 -4.86 -4.43
CA ALA A 91 6.23 -4.41 -3.23
C ALA A 91 6.62 -2.97 -2.84
N LEU A 92 7.92 -2.65 -2.82
CA LEU A 92 8.40 -1.29 -2.55
C LEU A 92 7.89 -0.29 -3.59
N GLU A 93 7.98 -0.61 -4.88
CA GLU A 93 7.51 0.27 -5.94
C GLU A 93 5.99 0.48 -5.88
N THR A 94 5.22 -0.56 -5.55
CA THR A 94 3.76 -0.45 -5.35
C THR A 94 3.43 0.45 -4.17
N LEU A 95 4.15 0.34 -3.05
CA LEU A 95 3.99 1.22 -1.90
C LEU A 95 4.37 2.68 -2.24
N VAL A 96 5.44 2.91 -2.99
CA VAL A 96 5.81 4.25 -3.48
C VAL A 96 4.68 4.83 -4.32
N SER A 97 4.15 4.06 -5.28
CA SER A 97 2.99 4.47 -6.08
C SER A 97 1.77 4.77 -5.21
N ALA A 98 1.49 3.95 -4.19
CA ALA A 98 0.36 4.14 -3.29
C ALA A 98 0.43 5.43 -2.46
N LEU A 99 1.65 5.95 -2.23
CA LEU A 99 1.93 7.15 -1.45
C LEU A 99 2.29 8.35 -2.33
N THR A 100 2.27 8.22 -3.65
CA THR A 100 2.59 9.33 -4.56
C THR A 100 1.29 9.92 -5.11
N PRO A 101 1.02 11.23 -4.93
CA PRO A 101 -0.16 11.86 -5.51
C PRO A 101 -0.18 11.72 -7.05
N ILE A 102 -1.32 11.34 -7.61
CA ILE A 102 -1.50 11.24 -9.07
C ILE A 102 -1.82 12.64 -9.62
N ASP A 103 -0.91 13.23 -10.40
CA ASP A 103 -0.96 14.64 -10.86
C ASP A 103 -2.21 15.04 -11.66
N HIS A 104 -2.95 14.08 -12.22
CA HIS A 104 -4.19 14.32 -12.95
C HIS A 104 -5.41 14.54 -12.03
N ALA A 105 -5.28 14.30 -10.72
CA ALA A 105 -6.34 14.52 -9.74
C ALA A 105 -6.32 15.96 -9.18
N LYS A 106 -6.41 16.98 -10.04
CA LYS A 106 -6.80 18.34 -9.59
C LYS A 106 -8.32 18.37 -9.33
N GLY A 107 -8.74 17.58 -8.35
CA GLY A 107 -10.07 17.66 -7.77
C GLY A 107 -10.21 18.92 -6.90
N PRO A 108 -11.44 19.35 -6.58
CA PRO A 108 -11.66 20.39 -5.59
C PRO A 108 -10.97 20.04 -4.27
N LYS A 109 -10.47 21.04 -3.53
CA LYS A 109 -9.67 20.89 -2.28
C LYS A 109 -10.29 20.01 -1.18
N ASN A 110 -11.57 19.65 -1.31
CA ASN A 110 -12.31 18.80 -0.36
C ASN A 110 -12.39 17.33 -0.79
N GLU A 111 -11.76 16.93 -1.90
CA GLU A 111 -11.68 15.52 -2.27
C GLU A 111 -10.66 14.76 -1.42
N ILE A 112 -10.95 13.47 -1.22
CA ILE A 112 -10.06 12.55 -0.53
C ILE A 112 -8.76 12.48 -1.33
N GLN A 113 -7.62 12.70 -0.66
CA GLN A 113 -6.30 12.55 -1.24
C GLN A 113 -5.75 11.17 -0.85
N PRO A 114 -5.80 10.17 -1.75
CA PRO A 114 -5.50 8.79 -1.36
C PRO A 114 -4.05 8.62 -0.89
N ALA A 115 -3.10 9.24 -1.58
CA ALA A 115 -1.69 9.23 -1.19
C ALA A 115 -1.44 9.72 0.25
N LEU A 116 -2.11 10.80 0.67
CA LEU A 116 -2.00 11.30 2.06
C LEU A 116 -2.65 10.32 3.05
N MET A 117 -3.85 9.82 2.75
CA MET A 117 -4.55 8.86 3.59
C MET A 117 -3.75 7.55 3.74
N ASN A 118 -3.16 7.07 2.65
CA ASN A 118 -2.34 5.88 2.60
C ASN A 118 -1.05 6.04 3.42
N ALA A 119 -0.38 7.19 3.31
CA ALA A 119 0.77 7.50 4.15
C ALA A 119 0.40 7.52 5.64
N ASP A 120 -0.75 8.11 5.99
CA ASP A 120 -1.28 8.15 7.35
C ASP A 120 -1.72 6.77 7.86
N LEU A 121 -2.13 5.84 6.99
CA LEU A 121 -2.47 4.48 7.37
C LEU A 121 -1.21 3.64 7.60
N LEU A 122 -0.26 3.69 6.66
CA LEU A 122 0.99 2.92 6.73
C LEU A 122 1.82 3.31 7.96
N SER A 123 1.88 4.60 8.28
CA SER A 123 2.68 5.15 9.39
C SER A 123 2.07 4.97 10.79
N ARG A 124 0.87 4.39 10.93
CA ARG A 124 0.27 4.11 12.24
C ARG A 124 0.95 2.99 12.98
N GLU A 125 1.42 1.99 12.25
CA GLU A 125 2.09 0.83 12.82
C GLU A 125 3.60 1.11 12.87
N VAL A 126 4.15 1.22 14.08
CA VAL A 126 5.58 1.51 14.28
C VAL A 126 6.48 0.41 13.72
N ASP A 127 5.97 -0.83 13.72
CA ASP A 127 6.68 -1.99 13.17
C ASP A 127 6.88 -1.86 11.66
N ASN A 128 5.93 -1.25 10.95
CA ASN A 128 6.09 -0.97 9.51
C ASN A 128 7.29 -0.07 9.26
N ILE A 129 7.44 1.01 10.04
CA ILE A 129 8.56 1.94 9.90
C ILE A 129 9.88 1.26 10.24
N SER A 130 9.89 0.44 11.29
CA SER A 130 11.07 -0.33 11.69
C SER A 130 11.49 -1.33 10.59
N LEU A 131 10.52 -2.00 9.96
CA LEU A 131 10.76 -2.90 8.83
C LEU A 131 11.37 -2.13 7.65
N LEU A 132 10.79 -1.00 7.26
CA LEU A 132 11.29 -0.17 6.16
C LEU A 132 12.72 0.33 6.42
N LEU A 133 13.02 0.76 7.64
CA LEU A 133 14.39 1.17 8.01
C LEU A 133 15.38 0.01 7.93
N SER A 134 14.96 -1.22 8.26
CA SER A 134 15.82 -2.41 8.13
C SER A 134 16.23 -2.68 6.67
N LEU A 135 15.35 -2.37 5.70
CA LEU A 135 15.61 -2.58 4.27
C LEU A 135 16.71 -1.66 3.72
N LEU A 136 17.06 -0.58 4.42
CA LEU A 136 18.21 0.27 4.06
C LEU A 136 19.55 -0.45 4.20
N SER A 137 19.59 -1.59 4.91
CA SER A 137 20.78 -2.41 5.10
C SER A 137 20.89 -3.58 4.10
N GLU A 138 19.91 -3.75 3.20
CA GLU A 138 19.95 -4.78 2.16
C GLU A 138 21.08 -4.53 1.16
N ASP A 139 21.67 -5.58 0.59
CA ASP A 139 22.79 -5.47 -0.36
C ASP A 139 22.38 -4.90 -1.72
N ASP A 140 21.14 -5.21 -2.16
CA ASP A 140 20.62 -4.79 -3.44
C ASP A 140 20.41 -3.26 -3.51
N PHE A 141 20.90 -2.66 -4.60
CA PHE A 141 20.83 -1.22 -4.79
C PHE A 141 19.39 -0.72 -4.97
N TYR A 142 18.56 -1.44 -5.72
CA TYR A 142 17.20 -1.02 -6.02
C TYR A 142 16.30 -1.13 -4.80
N VAL A 143 16.47 -2.17 -3.97
CA VAL A 143 15.77 -2.30 -2.69
C VAL A 143 16.05 -1.09 -1.80
N ARG A 144 17.32 -0.72 -1.60
CA ARG A 144 17.68 0.48 -0.82
C ARG A 144 17.14 1.77 -1.46
N TYR A 145 17.25 1.90 -2.78
CA TYR A 145 16.77 3.08 -3.50
C TYR A 145 15.26 3.27 -3.37
N CYS A 146 14.46 2.24 -3.64
CA CYS A 146 13.00 2.29 -3.52
C CYS A 146 12.56 2.48 -2.07
N THR A 147 13.29 1.90 -1.09
CA THR A 147 13.04 2.15 0.34
C THR A 147 13.24 3.63 0.69
N LEU A 148 14.32 4.26 0.20
CA LEU A 148 14.53 5.70 0.40
C LEU A 148 13.44 6.55 -0.25
N GLN A 149 12.98 6.18 -1.45
CA GLN A 149 11.84 6.84 -2.09
C GLN A 149 10.57 6.72 -1.25
N LEU A 150 10.28 5.53 -0.71
CA LEU A 150 9.11 5.29 0.14
C LEU A 150 9.15 6.10 1.44
N LEU A 151 10.29 6.09 2.13
CA LEU A 151 10.49 6.89 3.34
C LEU A 151 10.38 8.39 3.05
N THR A 152 10.86 8.85 1.90
CA THR A 152 10.71 10.24 1.46
C THR A 152 9.25 10.61 1.21
N ALA A 153 8.48 9.73 0.56
CA ALA A 153 7.06 9.91 0.34
C ALA A 153 6.28 9.96 1.67
N LEU A 154 6.59 9.05 2.59
CA LEU A 154 6.02 9.05 3.94
C LEU A 154 6.31 10.35 4.71
N LEU A 155 7.57 10.82 4.71
CA LEU A 155 7.95 12.07 5.39
C LEU A 155 7.28 13.30 4.78
N THR A 156 7.08 13.29 3.45
CA THR A 156 6.42 14.39 2.75
C THR A 156 4.94 14.47 3.09
N ASN A 157 4.28 13.31 3.19
CA ASN A 157 2.83 13.23 3.36
C ASN A 157 2.37 13.17 4.83
N SER A 158 3.19 12.61 5.72
CA SER A 158 2.86 12.37 7.13
C SER A 158 4.01 12.74 8.09
N PRO A 159 4.55 13.98 8.05
CA PRO A 159 5.76 14.35 8.80
C PRO A 159 5.62 14.17 10.31
N ASN A 160 4.48 14.51 10.89
CA ASN A 160 4.24 14.45 12.34
C ASN A 160 4.17 13.02 12.92
N ARG A 161 4.19 11.99 12.07
CA ARG A 161 4.18 10.58 12.51
C ARG A 161 5.57 9.96 12.54
N LEU A 162 6.54 10.59 11.87
CA LEU A 162 7.89 10.07 11.70
C LEU A 162 8.96 10.92 12.41
N GLN A 163 8.56 12.00 13.08
CA GLN A 163 9.41 12.91 13.87
C GLN A 163 9.04 12.82 15.34
#